data_AF-A0A1G2EE76-F1
#
_entry.id   AF-A0A1G2EE76-F1
#
_cell.length_a   1.000
_cell.length_b   1.000
_cell.length_c   1.000
_cell.angle_alpha   90.00
_cell.angle_beta   90.00
_cell.angle_gamma   90.00
#
_symmetry.space_group_name_H-M   'P 1'
#
loop_
_entity.id
_entity.type
_entity.pdbx_description
1 polymer ?
#
loop_
_entity_poly.entity_id
_entity_poly.type
_entity_poly.pdbx_seq_one_letter_code
_entity_poly.pdbx_strand_id
1 'polypeptide(L)'
;MAVWSVKYAKKYFRDIEFTAEDASRTEKEFLFKIIENAIKAGATTVNIPDTVGYSTPWEYGDLIKLIKEKVPNINKAVISAHCHDDLGLATANSLSAVKNGARQVECTVNGIGERAGNASLEEVVMAIDTRKDIFDNLKTNINKSQIYKTSQLVSKLTGFTVAPNKAIVGKNAFRHEAGVHQHAILRKRETYEIMRGEDVGFTQGGLILGKHSGRHALDFKLRQLGYELSAEELAKAFLEFKKLADAKKEISKSDLISLAKHI
;
A
#
# COMPACT_ATOMS: atom_id res chain seq x y z
N MET A 1 23.77 0.72 -29.39
CA MET A 1 22.68 1.70 -29.23
C MET A 1 22.64 2.30 -27.82
N ALA A 2 22.38 1.52 -26.76
CA ALA A 2 22.26 2.01 -25.37
C ALA A 2 23.35 3.01 -24.92
N VAL A 3 24.63 2.64 -25.03
CA VAL A 3 25.77 3.51 -24.62
C VAL A 3 25.78 4.85 -25.37
N TRP A 4 25.48 4.83 -26.67
CA TRP A 4 25.46 6.04 -27.48
C TRP A 4 24.31 6.96 -27.04
N SER A 5 23.12 6.41 -26.82
CA SER A 5 21.94 7.17 -26.37
C SER A 5 22.18 7.83 -25.01
N VAL A 6 22.77 7.10 -24.06
CA VAL A 6 23.12 7.65 -22.73
C VAL A 6 24.17 8.75 -22.85
N LYS A 7 25.23 8.56 -23.65
CA LYS A 7 26.25 9.61 -23.90
C LYS A 7 25.64 10.85 -24.56
N TYR A 8 24.68 10.66 -25.46
CA TYR A 8 23.98 11.76 -26.10
C TYR A 8 23.12 12.53 -25.08
N ALA A 9 22.32 11.83 -24.28
CA ALA A 9 21.50 12.43 -23.23
C ALA A 9 22.34 13.23 -22.22
N LYS A 10 23.53 12.72 -21.84
CA LYS A 10 24.47 13.39 -20.92
C LYS A 10 24.90 14.79 -21.35
N LYS A 11 24.81 15.11 -22.65
CA LYS A 11 25.12 16.47 -23.14
C LYS A 11 24.08 17.50 -22.69
N TYR A 12 22.87 17.06 -22.36
CA TYR A 12 21.72 17.94 -22.09
C TYR A 12 21.11 17.74 -20.70
N PHE A 13 21.19 16.53 -20.15
CA PHE A 13 20.52 16.17 -18.90
C PHE A 13 21.52 15.68 -17.85
N ARG A 14 21.23 16.01 -16.59
CA ARG A 14 22.01 15.56 -15.43
C ARG A 14 21.47 14.28 -14.80
N ASP A 15 20.17 14.07 -14.89
CA ASP A 15 19.49 12.88 -14.40
C ASP A 15 19.09 12.02 -15.60
N ILE A 16 19.67 10.83 -15.68
CA ILE A 16 19.54 9.91 -16.80
C ILE A 16 19.33 8.50 -16.25
N GLU A 17 18.13 8.00 -16.45
CA GLU A 17 17.81 6.62 -16.19
C GLU A 17 18.07 5.75 -17.43
N PHE A 18 18.75 4.63 -17.23
CA PHE A 18 18.83 3.53 -18.19
C PHE A 18 17.99 2.35 -17.72
N THR A 19 16.98 1.99 -18.49
CA THR A 19 16.11 0.84 -18.21
C THR A 19 16.55 -0.37 -19.02
N ALA A 20 16.89 -1.45 -18.32
CA ALA A 20 17.18 -2.74 -18.94
C ALA A 20 15.87 -3.55 -19.07
N GLU A 21 15.08 -3.26 -20.11
CA GLU A 21 13.80 -3.95 -20.33
C GLU A 21 13.95 -5.48 -20.21
N ASP A 22 13.01 -6.10 -19.48
CA ASP A 22 12.99 -7.54 -19.18
C ASP A 22 14.25 -8.06 -18.46
N ALA A 23 14.85 -7.21 -17.62
CA ALA A 23 16.06 -7.54 -16.85
C ALA A 23 15.91 -8.82 -16.02
N SER A 24 14.72 -9.10 -15.48
CA SER A 24 14.47 -10.28 -14.65
C SER A 24 14.69 -11.61 -15.38
N ARG A 25 14.59 -11.63 -16.72
CA ARG A 25 14.77 -12.83 -17.56
C ARG A 25 16.00 -12.78 -18.46
N THR A 26 16.76 -11.69 -18.39
CA THR A 26 17.99 -11.50 -19.16
C THR A 26 19.15 -12.31 -18.57
N GLU A 27 20.02 -12.88 -19.42
CA GLU A 27 21.25 -13.54 -18.94
C GLU A 27 22.10 -12.59 -18.10
N LYS A 28 22.50 -13.05 -16.90
CA LYS A 28 23.07 -12.20 -15.85
C LYS A 28 24.36 -11.51 -16.29
N GLU A 29 25.24 -12.23 -16.97
CA GLU A 29 26.53 -11.72 -17.45
C GLU A 29 26.33 -10.59 -18.45
N PHE A 30 25.34 -10.72 -19.35
CA PHE A 30 24.99 -9.67 -20.29
C PHE A 30 24.36 -8.47 -19.56
N LEU A 31 23.45 -8.72 -18.63
CA LEU A 31 22.81 -7.68 -17.81
C LEU A 31 23.84 -6.85 -17.05
N PHE A 32 24.78 -7.49 -16.34
CA PHE A 32 25.83 -6.78 -15.60
C PHE A 32 26.70 -5.93 -16.52
N LYS A 33 27.07 -6.47 -17.68
CA LYS A 33 27.88 -5.76 -18.68
C LYS A 33 27.15 -4.54 -19.25
N ILE A 34 25.85 -4.65 -19.57
CA ILE A 34 25.11 -3.52 -20.14
C ILE A 34 24.87 -2.43 -19.09
N ILE A 35 24.57 -2.79 -17.83
CA ILE A 35 24.46 -1.85 -16.71
C ILE A 35 25.79 -1.12 -16.49
N GLU A 36 26.91 -1.85 -16.42
CA GLU A 36 28.24 -1.25 -16.21
C GLU A 36 28.55 -0.21 -17.31
N ASN A 37 28.25 -0.56 -18.56
CA ASN A 37 28.47 0.30 -19.72
C ASN A 37 27.52 1.51 -19.75
N ALA A 38 26.26 1.36 -19.33
CA ALA A 38 25.32 2.47 -19.20
C ALA A 38 25.81 3.49 -18.14
N ILE A 39 26.28 3.01 -16.99
CA ILE A 39 26.85 3.88 -15.95
C ILE A 39 28.13 4.57 -16.46
N LYS A 40 29.03 3.86 -17.15
CA LYS A 40 30.22 4.46 -17.80
C LYS A 40 29.84 5.53 -18.81
N ALA A 41 28.72 5.34 -19.53
CA ALA A 41 28.20 6.29 -20.49
C ALA A 41 27.62 7.56 -19.84
N GLY A 42 27.16 7.45 -18.58
CA GLY A 42 26.65 8.57 -17.79
C GLY A 42 25.27 8.38 -17.18
N ALA A 43 24.72 7.16 -17.17
CA ALA A 43 23.47 6.89 -16.46
C ALA A 43 23.68 7.12 -14.95
N THR A 44 22.78 7.88 -14.34
CA THR A 44 22.72 8.16 -12.89
C THR A 44 21.77 7.21 -12.17
N THR A 45 20.85 6.60 -12.90
CA THR A 45 19.93 5.58 -12.40
C THR A 45 19.92 4.40 -13.38
N VAL A 46 19.87 3.18 -12.84
CA VAL A 46 19.69 1.95 -13.61
C VAL A 46 18.44 1.25 -13.12
N ASN A 47 17.47 1.09 -14.02
CA ASN A 47 16.17 0.51 -13.72
C ASN A 47 16.12 -0.94 -14.18
N ILE A 48 15.69 -1.81 -13.27
CA ILE A 48 15.71 -3.26 -13.38
C ILE A 48 14.26 -3.77 -13.41
N PRO A 49 13.56 -3.72 -14.55
CA PRO A 49 12.17 -4.12 -14.61
C PRO A 49 11.95 -5.63 -14.53
N ASP A 50 10.92 -6.04 -13.81
CA ASP A 50 10.22 -7.32 -13.97
C ASP A 50 9.03 -7.11 -14.92
N THR A 51 9.34 -6.90 -16.19
CA THR A 51 8.41 -6.38 -17.22
C THR A 51 7.12 -7.22 -17.35
N VAL A 52 7.23 -8.53 -17.17
CA VAL A 52 6.10 -9.47 -17.32
C VAL A 52 5.52 -9.94 -15.99
N GLY A 53 5.97 -9.38 -14.86
CA GLY A 53 5.44 -9.70 -13.53
C GLY A 53 5.57 -11.17 -13.12
N TYR A 54 6.64 -11.84 -13.59
CA TYR A 54 6.84 -13.29 -13.40
C TYR A 54 7.70 -13.61 -12.18
N SER A 55 8.58 -12.69 -11.77
CA SER A 55 9.59 -12.97 -10.76
C SER A 55 8.97 -13.17 -9.38
N THR A 56 9.57 -14.03 -8.58
CA THR A 56 9.23 -14.12 -7.15
C THR A 56 10.08 -13.15 -6.32
N PRO A 57 9.66 -12.81 -5.07
CA PRO A 57 10.39 -11.83 -4.27
C PRO A 57 11.84 -12.22 -3.95
N TRP A 58 12.13 -13.50 -3.77
CA TRP A 58 13.49 -13.97 -3.49
C TRP A 58 14.36 -13.93 -4.75
N GLU A 59 13.85 -14.36 -5.90
CA GLU A 59 14.58 -14.28 -7.17
C GLU A 59 14.91 -12.84 -7.55
N TYR A 60 13.92 -11.95 -7.43
CA TYR A 60 14.09 -10.54 -7.77
C TYR A 60 15.00 -9.82 -6.78
N GLY A 61 14.86 -10.11 -5.48
CA GLY A 61 15.77 -9.60 -4.45
C GLY A 61 17.22 -10.05 -4.67
N ASP A 62 17.42 -11.34 -4.98
CA ASP A 62 18.74 -11.91 -5.28
C ASP A 62 19.35 -11.29 -6.54
N LEU A 63 18.54 -10.98 -7.56
CA LEU A 63 19.01 -10.26 -8.74
C LEU A 63 19.58 -8.88 -8.37
N ILE A 64 18.84 -8.10 -7.58
CA ILE A 64 19.31 -6.78 -7.12
C ILE A 64 20.60 -6.90 -6.30
N LYS A 65 20.67 -7.89 -5.41
CA LYS A 65 21.87 -8.18 -4.62
C LYS A 65 23.06 -8.51 -5.52
N LEU A 66 22.87 -9.40 -6.50
CA LEU A 66 23.91 -9.77 -7.45
C LEU A 66 24.38 -8.58 -8.30
N ILE A 67 23.46 -7.72 -8.77
CA ILE A 67 23.84 -6.48 -9.47
C ILE A 67 24.74 -5.62 -8.60
N LYS A 68 24.38 -5.44 -7.32
CA LYS A 68 25.16 -4.65 -6.36
C LYS A 68 26.54 -5.25 -6.07
N GLU A 69 26.67 -6.58 -6.09
CA GLU A 69 27.93 -7.29 -5.84
C GLU A 69 28.83 -7.41 -7.08
N LYS A 70 28.24 -7.54 -8.28
CA LYS A 70 28.96 -7.94 -9.49
C LYS A 70 29.19 -6.82 -10.50
N VAL A 71 28.42 -5.73 -10.46
CA VAL A 71 28.62 -4.58 -11.36
C VAL A 71 29.65 -3.62 -10.74
N PRO A 72 30.87 -3.48 -11.29
CA PRO A 72 31.98 -2.82 -10.58
C PRO A 72 31.77 -1.34 -10.25
N ASN A 73 30.97 -0.62 -11.05
CA ASN A 73 30.70 0.81 -10.90
C ASN A 73 29.28 1.11 -10.42
N ILE A 74 28.56 0.12 -9.89
CA ILE A 74 27.16 0.25 -9.48
C ILE A 74 26.95 1.34 -8.42
N ASN A 75 27.94 1.58 -7.57
CA ASN A 75 27.92 2.63 -6.55
C ASN A 75 27.85 4.06 -7.10
N LYS A 76 27.99 4.25 -8.43
CA LYS A 76 27.85 5.55 -9.11
C LYS A 76 26.44 5.82 -9.63
N ALA A 77 25.51 4.87 -9.48
CA ALA A 77 24.13 5.01 -9.91
C ALA A 77 23.15 4.52 -8.86
N VAL A 78 21.93 5.06 -8.89
CA VAL A 78 20.80 4.53 -8.11
C VAL A 78 20.26 3.29 -8.80
N ILE A 79 19.99 2.23 -8.04
CA ILE A 79 19.23 1.08 -8.55
C ILE A 79 17.74 1.38 -8.35
N SER A 80 17.01 1.39 -9.46
CA SER A 80 15.55 1.50 -9.53
C SER A 80 14.92 0.13 -9.78
N ALA A 81 13.81 -0.14 -9.09
CA ALA A 81 12.99 -1.33 -9.28
C ALA A 81 11.67 -0.96 -9.95
N HIS A 82 11.25 -1.74 -10.94
CA HIS A 82 9.98 -1.59 -11.64
C HIS A 82 9.32 -2.96 -11.76
N CYS A 83 8.24 -3.21 -11.03
CA CYS A 83 7.63 -4.53 -10.99
C CYS A 83 6.18 -4.47 -11.50
N HIS A 84 5.86 -5.32 -12.48
CA HIS A 84 4.49 -5.59 -12.88
C HIS A 84 3.82 -6.64 -11.99
N ASP A 85 2.48 -6.63 -11.95
CA ASP A 85 1.69 -7.36 -10.97
C ASP A 85 0.94 -8.58 -11.52
N ASP A 86 1.39 -9.16 -12.63
CA ASP A 86 0.72 -10.29 -13.30
C ASP A 86 0.49 -11.51 -12.39
N LEU A 87 1.38 -11.75 -11.41
CA LEU A 87 1.23 -12.79 -10.38
C LEU A 87 0.81 -12.25 -9.00
N GLY A 88 0.48 -10.96 -8.88
CA GLY A 88 0.15 -10.32 -7.59
C GLY A 88 1.35 -10.13 -6.65
N LEU A 89 2.56 -10.07 -7.21
CA LEU A 89 3.82 -10.02 -6.46
C LEU A 89 4.59 -8.70 -6.59
N ALA A 90 4.06 -7.70 -7.30
CA ALA A 90 4.80 -6.48 -7.64
C ALA A 90 5.26 -5.69 -6.40
N THR A 91 4.36 -5.51 -5.43
CA THR A 91 4.69 -4.86 -4.15
C THR A 91 5.76 -5.64 -3.39
N ALA A 92 5.63 -6.98 -3.32
CA ALA A 92 6.58 -7.83 -2.61
C ALA A 92 7.97 -7.84 -3.28
N ASN A 93 8.03 -7.90 -4.61
CA ASN A 93 9.26 -7.80 -5.39
C ASN A 93 9.94 -6.44 -5.17
N SER A 94 9.18 -5.35 -5.23
CA SER A 94 9.70 -4.00 -4.98
C SER A 94 10.29 -3.84 -3.58
N LEU A 95 9.62 -4.36 -2.55
CA LEU A 95 10.14 -4.35 -1.18
C LEU A 95 11.39 -5.22 -1.01
N SER A 96 11.44 -6.36 -1.69
CA SER A 96 12.63 -7.22 -1.72
C SER A 96 13.83 -6.53 -2.38
N ALA A 97 13.59 -5.79 -3.47
CA ALA A 97 14.62 -4.96 -4.10
C ALA A 97 15.15 -3.87 -3.16
N VAL A 98 14.28 -3.17 -2.44
CA VAL A 98 14.66 -2.15 -1.45
C VAL A 98 15.57 -2.75 -0.37
N LYS A 99 15.19 -3.92 0.16
CA LYS A 99 15.98 -4.65 1.17
C LYS A 99 17.36 -5.05 0.65
N ASN A 100 17.48 -5.35 -0.64
CA ASN A 100 18.74 -5.74 -1.28
C ASN A 100 19.55 -4.57 -1.86
N GLY A 101 19.08 -3.33 -1.69
CA GLY A 101 19.86 -2.13 -1.97
C GLY A 101 19.28 -1.19 -3.02
N ALA A 102 18.13 -1.48 -3.61
CA ALA A 102 17.42 -0.51 -4.44
C ALA A 102 17.07 0.73 -3.61
N ARG A 103 17.15 1.90 -4.24
CA ARG A 103 16.85 3.20 -3.60
C ARG A 103 15.84 4.03 -4.38
N GLN A 104 15.30 3.47 -5.46
CA GLN A 104 14.15 3.98 -6.20
C GLN A 104 13.20 2.81 -6.48
N VAL A 105 11.90 3.08 -6.41
CA VAL A 105 10.83 2.15 -6.79
C VAL A 105 9.87 2.90 -7.71
N GLU A 106 9.69 2.38 -8.91
CA GLU A 106 8.65 2.83 -9.83
C GLU A 106 7.35 2.13 -9.45
N CYS A 107 6.35 2.94 -9.11
CA CYS A 107 5.06 2.47 -8.62
C CYS A 107 3.96 3.42 -9.10
N THR A 108 2.72 2.99 -8.98
CA THR A 108 1.56 3.78 -9.39
C THR A 108 0.49 3.81 -8.30
N VAL A 109 -0.28 4.90 -8.27
CA VAL A 109 -1.42 5.02 -7.37
C VAL A 109 -2.46 3.95 -7.74
N ASN A 110 -2.95 3.20 -6.75
CA ASN A 110 -3.87 2.07 -6.95
C ASN A 110 -3.28 0.89 -7.73
N GLY A 111 -1.97 0.89 -8.04
CA GLY A 111 -1.33 -0.17 -8.82
C GLY A 111 -1.72 -0.19 -10.29
N ILE A 112 -2.26 0.91 -10.85
CA ILE A 112 -2.64 0.95 -12.27
C ILE A 112 -1.42 0.79 -13.21
N GLY A 113 -1.64 0.23 -14.39
CA GLY A 113 -0.59 0.01 -15.37
C GLY A 113 -1.08 -0.89 -16.50
N GLU A 114 -0.14 -1.40 -17.30
CA GLU A 114 -0.47 -2.43 -18.28
C GLU A 114 -0.92 -3.72 -17.60
N ARG A 115 -1.87 -4.44 -18.23
CA ARG A 115 -2.36 -5.76 -17.77
C ARG A 115 -2.89 -5.71 -16.34
N ALA A 116 -2.29 -6.46 -15.41
CA ALA A 116 -2.62 -6.47 -14.00
C ALA A 116 -2.10 -5.23 -13.24
N GLY A 117 -1.21 -4.45 -13.87
CA GLY A 117 -0.71 -3.20 -13.35
C GLY A 117 0.72 -3.27 -12.82
N ASN A 118 1.05 -2.33 -11.94
CA ASN A 118 2.38 -2.13 -11.36
C ASN A 118 2.32 -2.24 -9.83
N ALA A 119 3.50 -2.25 -9.20
CA ALA A 119 3.62 -2.08 -7.76
C ALA A 119 2.81 -0.88 -7.27
N SER A 120 2.04 -1.08 -6.21
CA SER A 120 1.13 -0.08 -5.69
C SER A 120 1.86 0.89 -4.76
N LEU A 121 1.79 2.19 -5.07
CA LEU A 121 2.47 3.25 -4.31
C LEU A 121 2.09 3.22 -2.84
N GLU A 122 0.80 3.15 -2.54
CA GLU A 122 0.31 3.17 -1.17
C GLU A 122 0.79 1.96 -0.36
N GLU A 123 0.92 0.79 -0.99
CA GLU A 123 1.38 -0.43 -0.33
C GLU A 123 2.87 -0.39 -0.05
N VAL A 124 3.69 0.00 -1.05
CA VAL A 124 5.15 0.11 -0.89
C VAL A 124 5.49 1.13 0.19
N VAL A 125 4.89 2.32 0.14
CA VAL A 125 5.14 3.39 1.11
C VAL A 125 4.74 2.96 2.52
N MET A 126 3.54 2.40 2.68
CA MET A 126 3.07 2.01 4.02
C MET A 126 3.78 0.78 4.57
N ALA A 127 4.23 -0.15 3.73
CA ALA A 127 5.06 -1.27 4.18
C ALA A 127 6.40 -0.80 4.75
N ILE A 128 7.10 0.11 4.06
CA ILE A 128 8.36 0.70 4.53
C ILE A 128 8.14 1.49 5.83
N ASP A 129 7.10 2.32 5.88
CA ASP A 129 6.83 3.16 7.06
C ASP A 129 6.37 2.37 8.29
N THR A 130 5.58 1.32 8.09
CA THR A 130 5.06 0.46 9.17
C THR A 130 6.13 -0.49 9.68
N ARG A 131 6.99 -1.02 8.79
CA ARG A 131 8.05 -1.98 9.13
C ARG A 131 9.45 -1.38 9.09
N LYS A 132 9.60 -0.19 9.67
CA LYS A 132 10.90 0.50 9.82
C LYS A 132 11.97 -0.38 10.48
N ASP A 133 11.56 -1.32 11.32
CA ASP A 133 12.39 -2.34 11.95
C ASP A 133 13.05 -3.30 10.93
N ILE A 134 12.36 -3.62 9.84
CA ILE A 134 12.90 -4.46 8.76
C ILE A 134 13.68 -3.64 7.74
N PHE A 135 13.22 -2.41 7.47
CA PHE A 135 13.77 -1.56 6.41
C PHE A 135 14.81 -0.56 6.91
N ASP A 136 15.54 -0.87 7.98
CA ASP A 136 16.64 -0.06 8.52
C ASP A 136 16.31 1.43 8.69
N ASN A 137 15.07 1.74 9.11
CA ASN A 137 14.54 3.10 9.23
C ASN A 137 14.58 3.93 7.93
N LEU A 138 14.58 3.29 6.75
CA LEU A 138 14.38 3.97 5.48
C LEU A 138 13.08 4.78 5.49
N LYS A 139 13.09 5.90 4.77
CA LYS A 139 11.97 6.83 4.67
C LYS A 139 11.71 7.21 3.23
N THR A 140 10.47 7.54 2.94
CA THR A 140 10.07 8.21 1.71
C THR A 140 9.69 9.65 2.03
N ASN A 141 9.71 10.52 1.02
CA ASN A 141 9.23 11.90 1.14
C ASN A 141 7.73 12.04 0.81
N ILE A 142 7.00 10.91 0.77
CA ILE A 142 5.57 10.89 0.42
C ILE A 142 4.76 11.42 1.60
N ASN A 143 3.86 12.38 1.32
CA ASN A 143 2.89 12.83 2.31
C ASN A 143 1.78 11.78 2.47
N LYS A 144 1.94 10.89 3.45
CA LYS A 144 1.03 9.77 3.71
C LYS A 144 -0.42 10.20 3.91
N SER A 145 -0.66 11.35 4.55
CA SER A 145 -2.02 11.88 4.77
C SER A 145 -2.81 12.16 3.48
N GLN A 146 -2.15 12.23 2.33
CA GLN A 146 -2.78 12.45 1.03
C GLN A 146 -3.05 11.15 0.26
N ILE A 147 -2.59 10.00 0.75
CA ILE A 147 -2.68 8.70 0.04
C ILE A 147 -4.14 8.38 -0.31
N TYR A 148 -5.03 8.35 0.68
CA TYR A 148 -6.42 7.96 0.45
C TYR A 148 -7.14 8.90 -0.53
N LYS A 149 -7.01 10.21 -0.34
CA LYS A 149 -7.60 11.22 -1.23
C LYS A 149 -7.08 11.09 -2.67
N THR A 150 -5.77 10.84 -2.82
CA THR A 150 -5.14 10.68 -4.14
C THR A 150 -5.63 9.40 -4.83
N SER A 151 -5.74 8.29 -4.09
CA SER A 151 -6.33 7.04 -4.57
C SER A 151 -7.75 7.23 -5.13
N GLN A 152 -8.62 7.92 -4.37
CA GLN A 152 -9.99 8.21 -4.79
C GLN A 152 -10.05 9.15 -6.00
N LEU A 153 -9.16 10.15 -6.06
CA LEU A 153 -9.05 11.06 -7.21
C LEU A 153 -8.66 10.29 -8.48
N VAL A 154 -7.63 9.45 -8.42
CA VAL A 154 -7.20 8.62 -9.56
C VAL A 154 -8.34 7.70 -9.99
N SER A 155 -9.00 7.01 -9.06
CA SER A 155 -10.15 6.14 -9.36
C SER A 155 -11.27 6.88 -10.09
N LYS A 156 -11.60 8.10 -9.65
CA LYS A 156 -12.61 8.95 -10.30
C LYS A 156 -12.20 9.38 -11.71
N LEU A 157 -10.93 9.72 -11.92
CA LEU A 157 -10.44 10.24 -13.20
C LEU A 157 -10.24 9.13 -14.25
N THR A 158 -9.83 7.93 -13.82
CA THR A 158 -9.55 6.82 -14.74
C THR A 158 -10.73 5.88 -14.94
N GLY A 159 -11.74 5.92 -14.05
CA GLY A 159 -12.88 4.99 -14.05
C GLY A 159 -12.58 3.62 -13.44
N PHE A 160 -11.32 3.33 -13.07
CA PHE A 160 -10.97 2.09 -12.36
C PHE A 160 -11.39 2.19 -10.90
N THR A 161 -12.37 1.39 -10.49
CA THR A 161 -12.86 1.37 -9.11
C THR A 161 -11.88 0.68 -8.18
N VAL A 162 -11.60 1.28 -7.02
CA VAL A 162 -10.80 0.64 -5.97
C VAL A 162 -11.58 -0.50 -5.32
N ALA A 163 -11.00 -1.70 -5.30
CA ALA A 163 -11.61 -2.84 -4.63
C ALA A 163 -11.83 -2.56 -3.13
N PRO A 164 -12.98 -2.95 -2.54
CA PRO A 164 -13.27 -2.67 -1.14
C PRO A 164 -12.21 -3.15 -0.15
N ASN A 165 -11.56 -4.27 -0.46
CA ASN A 165 -10.52 -4.92 0.34
C ASN A 165 -9.09 -4.63 -0.14
N LYS A 166 -8.90 -3.66 -1.06
CA LYS A 166 -7.55 -3.21 -1.45
C LYS A 166 -6.77 -2.77 -0.22
N ALA A 167 -5.53 -3.20 -0.08
CA ALA A 167 -4.68 -2.81 1.03
C ALA A 167 -4.53 -1.28 1.09
N ILE A 168 -4.49 -0.73 2.31
CA ILE A 168 -4.32 0.69 2.64
C ILE A 168 -5.50 1.60 2.23
N VAL A 169 -6.01 1.51 1.00
CA VAL A 169 -6.98 2.47 0.43
C VAL A 169 -8.36 1.87 0.16
N GLY A 170 -8.53 0.56 0.34
CA GLY A 170 -9.85 -0.07 0.25
C GLY A 170 -10.77 0.42 1.36
N LYS A 171 -12.06 0.60 1.06
CA LYS A 171 -13.06 1.06 2.05
C LYS A 171 -13.15 0.15 3.30
N ASN A 172 -12.71 -1.10 3.20
CA ASN A 172 -12.67 -2.07 4.29
C ASN A 172 -11.31 -2.19 4.99
N ALA A 173 -10.27 -1.48 4.54
CA ALA A 173 -8.89 -1.64 5.04
C ALA A 173 -8.74 -1.37 6.55
N PHE A 174 -9.58 -0.50 7.12
CA PHE A 174 -9.57 -0.13 8.55
C PHE A 174 -10.90 -0.45 9.25
N ARG A 175 -11.69 -1.39 8.72
CA ARG A 175 -13.01 -1.75 9.24
C ARG A 175 -12.94 -3.06 10.03
N HIS A 176 -13.56 -3.08 11.21
CA HIS A 176 -13.63 -4.26 12.07
C HIS A 176 -15.09 -4.57 12.44
N GLU A 177 -15.58 -5.74 12.00
CA GLU A 177 -16.99 -6.14 12.20
C GLU A 177 -17.16 -7.20 13.30
N ALA A 178 -16.22 -8.13 13.43
CA ALA A 178 -16.33 -9.23 14.38
C ALA A 178 -16.32 -8.72 15.83
N GLY A 179 -17.32 -9.10 16.63
CA GLY A 179 -17.48 -8.63 18.01
C GLY A 179 -16.26 -8.86 18.91
N VAL A 180 -15.52 -9.95 18.70
CA VAL A 180 -14.25 -10.22 19.41
C VAL A 180 -13.14 -9.24 19.02
N HIS A 181 -13.02 -8.88 17.74
CA HIS A 181 -12.04 -7.90 17.28
C HIS A 181 -12.41 -6.50 17.79
N GLN A 182 -13.71 -6.17 17.76
CA GLN A 182 -14.25 -4.93 18.30
C GLN A 182 -13.91 -4.75 19.78
N HIS A 183 -14.14 -5.78 20.60
CA HIS A 183 -13.82 -5.75 22.02
C HIS A 183 -12.31 -5.55 22.29
N ALA A 184 -11.46 -6.23 21.53
CA ALA A 184 -10.01 -6.09 21.66
C ALA A 184 -9.54 -4.68 21.28
N ILE A 185 -10.04 -4.13 20.17
CA ILE A 185 -9.69 -2.78 19.70
C ILE A 185 -10.12 -1.69 20.69
N LEU A 186 -11.28 -1.87 21.32
CA LEU A 186 -11.75 -0.96 22.37
C LEU A 186 -10.84 -0.94 23.61
N ARG A 187 -10.12 -2.05 23.87
CA ARG A 187 -9.15 -2.14 24.98
C ARG A 187 -7.75 -1.67 24.58
N LYS A 188 -7.26 -2.15 23.44
CA LYS A 188 -5.94 -1.84 22.88
C LYS A 188 -5.99 -1.95 21.36
N ARG A 189 -5.97 -0.80 20.69
CA ARG A 189 -6.17 -0.69 19.25
C ARG A 189 -5.09 -1.41 18.44
N GLU A 190 -3.85 -1.38 18.95
CA GLU A 190 -2.67 -2.00 18.32
C GLU A 190 -2.74 -3.54 18.27
N THR A 191 -3.69 -4.16 18.98
CA THR A 191 -3.89 -5.62 18.91
C THR A 191 -4.31 -6.10 17.52
N TYR A 192 -5.07 -5.29 16.79
CA TYR A 192 -5.56 -5.64 15.44
C TYR A 192 -5.27 -4.57 14.38
N GLU A 193 -4.70 -3.43 14.76
CA GLU A 193 -4.32 -2.37 13.83
C GLU A 193 -2.80 -2.15 13.87
N ILE A 194 -2.13 -2.54 12.78
CA ILE A 194 -0.68 -2.31 12.60
C ILE A 194 -0.34 -0.87 12.23
N MET A 195 -1.35 -0.09 11.81
CA MET A 195 -1.25 1.34 11.47
C MET A 195 -2.64 1.98 11.60
N ARG A 196 -2.70 3.30 11.74
CA ARG A 196 -3.97 4.01 11.86
C ARG A 196 -4.46 4.47 10.49
N GLY A 197 -5.77 4.39 10.25
CA GLY A 197 -6.37 4.94 9.03
C GLY A 197 -6.12 6.44 8.85
N GLU A 198 -6.09 7.19 9.96
CA GLU A 198 -5.81 8.62 9.92
C GLU A 198 -4.42 8.95 9.35
N ASP A 199 -3.43 8.07 9.53
CA ASP A 199 -2.06 8.27 9.05
C ASP A 199 -1.98 8.32 7.51
N VAL A 200 -2.95 7.68 6.83
CA VAL A 200 -3.06 7.65 5.36
C VAL A 200 -4.16 8.57 4.82
N GLY A 201 -4.75 9.40 5.67
CA GLY A 201 -5.86 10.29 5.33
C GLY A 201 -7.21 9.59 5.20
N PHE A 202 -7.34 8.38 5.73
CA PHE A 202 -8.61 7.66 5.78
C PHE A 202 -9.45 8.17 6.94
N THR A 203 -10.40 9.06 6.64
CA THR A 203 -11.26 9.72 7.66
C THR A 203 -12.56 8.96 7.93
N GLN A 204 -12.88 7.94 7.13
CA GLN A 204 -14.09 7.13 7.28
C GLN A 204 -13.87 5.88 8.16
N GLY A 205 -12.73 5.80 8.86
CA GLY A 205 -12.32 4.62 9.64
C GLY A 205 -13.05 4.50 10.97
N GLY A 206 -13.18 3.28 11.49
CA GLY A 206 -13.70 3.04 12.82
C GLY A 206 -14.45 1.73 12.99
N LEU A 207 -15.06 1.58 14.15
CA LEU A 207 -15.92 0.46 14.53
C LEU A 207 -17.25 0.55 13.74
N ILE A 208 -17.52 -0.36 12.80
CA ILE A 208 -18.85 -0.43 12.14
C ILE A 208 -19.77 -1.34 12.93
N LEU A 209 -21.00 -0.90 13.09
CA LEU A 209 -22.04 -1.70 13.72
C LEU A 209 -22.80 -2.51 12.66
N GLY A 210 -22.81 -3.81 12.86
CA GLY A 210 -23.53 -4.79 12.04
C GLY A 210 -24.08 -5.93 12.90
N LYS A 211 -24.60 -6.98 12.25
CA LYS A 211 -25.26 -8.10 12.95
C LYS A 211 -24.38 -8.80 13.98
N HIS A 212 -23.06 -8.77 13.79
CA HIS A 212 -22.07 -9.37 14.68
C HIS A 212 -21.60 -8.44 15.81
N SER A 213 -22.03 -7.18 15.83
CA SER A 213 -21.63 -6.23 16.86
C SER A 213 -22.33 -6.53 18.19
N GLY A 214 -21.56 -6.40 19.28
CA GLY A 214 -22.01 -6.62 20.65
C GLY A 214 -22.50 -5.35 21.33
N ARG A 215 -23.07 -5.49 22.54
CA ARG A 215 -23.63 -4.37 23.31
C ARG A 215 -22.58 -3.29 23.63
N HIS A 216 -21.34 -3.69 23.95
CA HIS A 216 -20.25 -2.75 24.20
C HIS A 216 -19.87 -1.92 22.97
N ALA A 217 -19.92 -2.52 21.78
CA ALA A 217 -19.67 -1.83 20.53
C ALA A 217 -20.74 -0.77 20.24
N LEU A 218 -22.00 -1.12 20.50
CA LEU A 218 -23.13 -0.19 20.39
C LEU A 218 -23.01 0.98 21.38
N ASP A 219 -22.79 0.70 22.66
CA ASP A 219 -22.62 1.73 23.71
C ASP A 219 -21.50 2.72 23.37
N PHE A 220 -20.33 2.19 23.02
CA PHE A 220 -19.19 3.02 22.63
C PHE A 220 -19.53 3.96 21.47
N LYS A 221 -20.24 3.45 20.46
CA LYS A 221 -20.63 4.27 19.30
C LYS A 221 -21.70 5.31 19.63
N LEU A 222 -22.67 4.99 20.47
CA LEU A 222 -23.68 5.95 20.92
C LEU A 222 -23.02 7.07 21.74
N ARG A 223 -22.09 6.74 22.63
CA ARG A 223 -21.30 7.74 23.39
C ARG A 223 -20.46 8.64 22.47
N GLN A 224 -19.81 8.08 21.44
CA GLN A 224 -19.11 8.89 20.42
C GLN A 224 -20.03 9.86 19.67
N LEU A 225 -21.33 9.56 19.59
CA LEU A 225 -22.35 10.41 18.99
C LEU A 225 -22.98 11.40 19.99
N GLY A 226 -22.56 11.38 21.26
CA GLY A 226 -23.09 12.23 22.32
C GLY A 226 -24.31 11.67 23.04
N TYR A 227 -24.61 10.37 22.89
CA TYR A 227 -25.71 9.69 23.57
C TYR A 227 -25.18 8.82 24.69
N GLU A 228 -25.53 9.15 25.94
CA GLU A 228 -25.28 8.29 27.09
C GLU A 228 -26.59 7.66 27.52
N LEU A 229 -26.67 6.34 27.41
CA LEU A 229 -27.84 5.57 27.81
C LEU A 229 -27.58 4.90 29.16
N SER A 230 -28.61 4.78 29.98
CA SER A 230 -28.61 3.90 31.15
C SER A 230 -28.49 2.43 30.72
N ALA A 231 -28.17 1.54 31.67
CA ALA A 231 -28.06 0.12 31.39
C ALA A 231 -29.36 -0.50 30.83
N GLU A 232 -30.52 0.01 31.25
CA GLU A 232 -31.83 -0.45 30.79
C GLU A 232 -32.14 0.05 29.37
N GLU A 233 -31.92 1.34 29.11
CA GLU A 233 -32.07 1.94 27.77
C GLU A 233 -31.12 1.29 26.76
N LEU A 234 -29.86 1.07 27.14
CA LEU A 234 -28.89 0.37 26.31
C LEU A 234 -29.30 -1.08 26.03
N ALA A 235 -29.96 -1.76 26.98
CA ALA A 235 -30.46 -3.11 26.77
C ALA A 235 -31.60 -3.15 25.75
N LYS A 236 -32.54 -2.19 25.82
CA LYS A 236 -33.62 -1.99 24.83
C LYS A 236 -33.03 -1.62 23.46
N ALA A 237 -32.05 -0.71 23.45
CA ALA A 237 -31.35 -0.29 22.24
C ALA A 237 -30.65 -1.42 21.54
N PHE A 238 -30.02 -2.30 22.30
CA PHE A 238 -29.35 -3.45 21.74
C PHE A 238 -30.32 -4.43 21.06
N LEU A 239 -31.54 -4.58 21.58
CA LEU A 239 -32.54 -5.47 20.97
C LEU A 239 -33.04 -4.91 19.64
N GLU A 240 -33.41 -3.63 19.62
CA GLU A 240 -33.86 -2.94 18.39
C GLU A 240 -32.72 -2.82 17.36
N PHE A 241 -31.50 -2.58 17.83
CA PHE A 241 -30.30 -2.63 17.01
C PHE A 241 -30.12 -3.98 16.31
N LYS A 242 -30.34 -5.11 17.01
CA LYS A 242 -30.22 -6.44 16.40
C LYS A 242 -31.24 -6.65 15.29
N LYS A 243 -32.51 -6.27 15.52
CA LYS A 243 -33.55 -6.33 14.48
C LYS A 243 -33.17 -5.50 13.25
N LEU A 244 -32.65 -4.29 13.48
CA LEU A 244 -32.21 -3.40 12.40
C LEU A 244 -31.00 -3.97 11.65
N ALA A 245 -30.04 -4.56 12.37
CA ALA A 245 -28.83 -5.16 11.80
C ALA A 245 -29.08 -6.48 11.07
N ASP A 246 -30.17 -7.18 11.39
CA ASP A 246 -30.63 -8.34 10.61
C ASP A 246 -31.29 -7.89 9.29
N ALA A 247 -31.99 -6.76 9.29
CA ALA A 247 -32.64 -6.21 8.09
C ALA A 247 -31.68 -5.44 7.17
N LYS A 248 -30.60 -4.86 7.72
CA LYS A 248 -29.69 -3.97 7.00
C LYS A 248 -28.24 -4.37 7.18
N LYS A 249 -27.52 -4.49 6.07
CA LYS A 249 -26.13 -4.97 6.05
C LYS A 249 -25.15 -4.06 6.80
N GLU A 250 -25.40 -2.75 6.80
CA GLU A 250 -24.62 -1.77 7.56
C GLU A 250 -25.54 -0.75 8.22
N ILE A 251 -25.32 -0.50 9.51
CA ILE A 251 -26.07 0.49 10.28
C ILE A 251 -25.39 1.85 10.14
N SER A 252 -26.11 2.81 9.57
CA SER A 252 -25.61 4.17 9.33
C SER A 252 -25.65 5.02 10.59
N LYS A 253 -24.95 6.16 10.57
CA LYS A 253 -24.99 7.13 11.68
C LYS A 253 -26.42 7.62 11.97
N SER A 254 -27.23 7.86 10.94
CA SER A 254 -28.63 8.28 11.10
C SER A 254 -29.48 7.20 11.77
N ASP A 255 -29.22 5.94 11.45
CA ASP A 255 -29.92 4.81 12.08
C ASP A 255 -29.63 4.74 13.60
N LEU A 256 -28.37 4.94 14.00
CA LEU A 256 -27.97 4.96 15.41
C LEU A 256 -28.56 6.14 16.18
N ILE A 257 -28.59 7.32 15.55
CA ILE A 257 -29.23 8.51 16.14
C ILE A 257 -30.73 8.27 16.32
N SER A 258 -31.38 7.66 15.34
CA SER A 258 -32.80 7.30 15.41
C SER A 258 -33.03 6.32 16.55
N LEU A 259 -32.23 5.25 16.64
CA LEU A 259 -32.30 4.27 17.71
C LEU A 259 -32.19 4.91 19.10
N ALA A 260 -31.22 5.80 19.30
CA ALA A 260 -31.01 6.45 20.60
C ALA A 260 -32.11 7.46 21.00
N LYS A 261 -32.81 8.04 20.03
CA LYS A 261 -33.89 9.00 20.28
C LYS A 261 -35.25 8.37 20.55
N HIS A 262 -35.44 7.11 20.18
CA HIS A 262 -36.72 6.40 20.22
C HIS A 262 -36.77 5.30 21.29
N ILE A 263 -35.94 5.42 22.33
CA ILE A 263 -35.80 4.48 23.44
C ILE A 263 -36.12 5.14 24.76
#